data_AF-A0AB33K7R8-F1
#
_entry.id   AF-A0AB33K7R8-F1
#
_cell.length_a   1.000
_cell.length_b   1.000
_cell.length_c   1.000
_cell.angle_alpha   90.00
_cell.angle_beta   90.00
_cell.angle_gamma   90.00
#
_symmetry.space_group_name_H-M   'P 1'
#
loop_
_entity.id
_entity.type
_entity.pdbx_description
1 polymer ?
#
loop_
_entity_poly.entity_id
_entity_poly.type
_entity_poly.pdbx_seq_one_letter_code
_entity_poly.pdbx_strand_id
1 'polypeptide(L)'
;MTNQLRGISALIPTARTDASPGARAASPLLHLRTDAVPVPVLAAALELIAPALEDSDPVTREAAAAVHARLAEALDQAATGHQLSWA
;
A
#
# COMPACT_ATOMS: atom_id res chain seq x y z
N MET A 1 -54.14 16.21 -8.79
CA MET A 1 -52.95 15.89 -9.60
C MET A 1 -51.72 16.45 -8.90
N THR A 2 -50.96 15.62 -8.17
CA THR A 2 -49.61 15.98 -7.69
C THR A 2 -48.77 14.69 -7.60
N ASN A 3 -48.29 14.25 -8.77
CA ASN A 3 -47.35 13.13 -8.91
C ASN A 3 -45.94 13.68 -9.19
N GLN A 4 -45.26 14.21 -8.17
CA GLN A 4 -43.90 14.76 -8.29
C GLN A 4 -43.10 14.56 -6.99
N LEU A 5 -42.84 13.31 -6.62
CA LEU A 5 -41.78 12.97 -5.64
C LEU A 5 -40.88 11.81 -6.11
N ARG A 6 -41.09 11.29 -7.33
CA ARG A 6 -40.39 10.08 -7.81
C ARG A 6 -39.05 10.37 -8.54
N GLY A 7 -38.76 11.63 -8.86
CA GLY A 7 -37.59 12.00 -9.68
C GLY A 7 -36.27 12.10 -8.92
N ILE A 8 -36.29 12.48 -7.64
CA ILE A 8 -35.06 12.84 -6.91
C ILE A 8 -34.39 11.62 -6.27
N SER A 9 -35.17 10.64 -5.78
CA SER A 9 -34.61 9.38 -5.24
C SER A 9 -33.91 8.52 -6.30
N ALA A 10 -34.24 8.68 -7.58
CA ALA A 10 -33.59 7.96 -8.68
C ALA A 10 -32.18 8.48 -9.01
N LEU A 11 -31.83 9.68 -8.53
CA LEU A 11 -30.51 10.30 -8.72
C LEU A 11 -29.52 9.97 -7.60
N ILE A 12 -29.96 9.31 -6.53
CA ILE A 12 -29.06 8.76 -5.52
C ILE A 12 -28.60 7.41 -6.08
N PRO A 13 -27.31 7.20 -6.36
CA PRO A 13 -26.80 5.90 -6.80
C PRO A 13 -26.98 4.87 -5.69
N THR A 14 -28.16 4.25 -5.62
CA THR A 14 -28.52 3.24 -4.62
C THR A 14 -27.65 2.00 -4.74
N ALA A 15 -27.07 1.76 -5.93
CA ALA A 15 -26.16 0.65 -6.20
C ALA A 15 -24.92 0.60 -5.30
N ARG A 16 -24.48 1.72 -4.72
CA ARG A 16 -23.34 1.75 -3.78
C ARG A 16 -23.76 1.42 -2.33
N THR A 17 -25.06 1.40 -2.04
CA THR A 17 -25.62 1.32 -0.68
C THR A 17 -25.83 -0.11 -0.19
N ASP A 18 -26.03 -1.07 -1.10
CA ASP A 18 -26.29 -2.48 -0.76
C ASP A 18 -25.02 -3.34 -0.65
N ALA A 19 -23.84 -2.74 -0.83
CA ALA A 19 -22.58 -3.47 -0.66
C ALA A 19 -22.33 -3.77 0.82
N SER A 20 -22.18 -5.06 1.15
CA SER A 20 -21.73 -5.49 2.47
C SER A 20 -20.45 -4.73 2.86
N PRO A 21 -20.18 -4.51 4.15
CA PRO A 21 -18.93 -3.89 4.58
C PRO A 21 -17.69 -4.56 3.97
N GLY A 22 -17.71 -5.89 3.80
CA GLY A 22 -16.66 -6.63 3.10
C GLY A 22 -16.53 -6.27 1.61
N ALA A 23 -17.64 -6.14 0.88
CA ALA A 23 -17.62 -5.73 -0.53
C ALA A 23 -17.12 -4.29 -0.71
N ARG A 24 -17.44 -3.37 0.22
CA ARG A 24 -16.90 -2.00 0.21
C ARG A 24 -15.41 -1.95 0.53
N ALA A 25 -14.92 -2.87 1.37
CA ALA A 25 -13.51 -2.95 1.73
C ALA A 25 -12.65 -3.70 0.70
N ALA A 26 -13.24 -4.58 -0.12
CA ALA A 26 -12.49 -5.44 -1.04
C ALA A 26 -11.60 -4.67 -2.02
N SER A 27 -12.09 -3.57 -2.61
CA SER A 27 -11.30 -2.77 -3.56
C SER A 27 -10.19 -1.96 -2.87
N PRO A 28 -10.44 -1.24 -1.75
CA PRO A 28 -9.37 -0.64 -0.96
C PRO A 28 -8.34 -1.64 -0.42
N LEU A 29 -8.77 -2.82 0.05
CA LEU A 29 -7.86 -3.87 0.54
C LEU A 29 -7.05 -4.50 -0.59
N LEU A 30 -7.66 -4.69 -1.77
CA LEU A 30 -6.94 -5.11 -2.96
C LEU A 30 -5.92 -4.05 -3.37
N HIS A 31 -6.30 -2.78 -3.35
CA HIS A 31 -5.40 -1.67 -3.65
C HIS A 31 -4.23 -1.64 -2.66
N LEU A 32 -4.46 -1.78 -1.36
CA LEU A 32 -3.40 -1.89 -0.35
C LEU A 32 -2.47 -3.08 -0.58
N ARG A 33 -2.98 -4.18 -1.14
CA ARG A 33 -2.16 -5.36 -1.49
C ARG A 33 -1.33 -5.13 -2.76
N THR A 34 -1.84 -4.36 -3.71
CA THR A 34 -1.24 -4.21 -5.04
C THR A 34 -0.42 -2.93 -5.19
N ASP A 35 -0.67 -1.91 -4.38
CA ASP A 35 0.06 -0.65 -4.46
C ASP A 35 1.49 -0.84 -3.93
N ALA A 36 2.43 -0.25 -4.66
CA ALA A 36 3.81 -0.16 -4.22
C ALA A 36 3.85 0.56 -2.86
N VAL A 37 4.66 0.04 -1.94
CA VAL A 37 4.94 0.73 -0.66
C VAL A 37 5.35 2.18 -0.99
N PRO A 38 4.75 3.20 -0.36
CA PRO A 38 5.08 4.58 -0.67
C PRO A 38 6.59 4.82 -0.55
N VAL A 39 7.18 5.46 -1.56
CA VAL A 39 8.62 5.79 -1.60
C VAL A 39 9.13 6.41 -0.29
N PRO A 40 8.41 7.35 0.37
CA PRO A 40 8.85 7.90 1.66
C PRO A 40 8.94 6.85 2.78
N VAL A 41 8.10 5.81 2.75
CA VAL A 41 8.10 4.72 3.74
C VAL A 41 9.32 3.82 3.54
N LEU A 42 9.67 3.51 2.28
CA LEU A 42 10.88 2.75 1.94
C LEU A 42 12.15 3.52 2.34
N ALA A 43 12.20 4.82 2.04
CA ALA A 43 13.30 5.69 2.45
C ALA A 43 13.46 5.76 3.98
N ALA A 44 12.35 5.93 4.72
CA ALA A 44 12.39 5.92 6.18
C ALA A 44 12.85 4.58 6.76
N ALA A 45 12.47 3.46 6.14
CA ALA A 45 12.94 2.14 6.57
C ALA A 45 14.45 1.94 6.36
N LEU A 46 15.01 2.49 5.26
CA LEU A 46 16.46 2.50 5.02
C LEU A 46 17.21 3.28 6.11
N GLU A 47 16.70 4.46 6.48
CA GLU A 47 17.29 5.26 7.56
C GLU A 47 17.23 4.52 8.91
N LEU A 48 16.13 3.82 9.18
CA LEU A 48 15.94 3.08 10.43
C LEU A 48 16.86 1.87 10.56
N ILE A 49 17.15 1.16 9.46
CA ILE A 49 18.00 -0.04 9.49
C ILE A 49 19.50 0.29 9.42
N ALA A 50 19.88 1.50 8.97
CA ALA A 50 21.27 1.89 8.79
C ALA A 50 22.17 1.69 10.02
N PRO A 51 21.76 1.99 11.27
CA PRO A 51 22.60 1.75 12.45
C PRO A 51 22.93 0.27 12.68
N ALA A 52 22.05 -0.66 12.28
CA ALA A 52 22.27 -2.10 12.45
C ALA A 52 23.33 -2.67 11.49
N LEU A 53 23.75 -1.91 10.47
CA LEU A 53 24.86 -2.28 9.59
C LEU A 53 26.22 -2.27 10.31
N GLU A 54 26.30 -1.57 11.43
CA GLU A 54 27.50 -1.47 12.26
C GLU A 54 27.37 -2.29 13.56
N ASP A 55 26.36 -3.18 13.65
CA ASP A 55 26.15 -4.01 14.84
C ASP A 55 27.36 -4.92 15.10
N SER A 56 27.72 -5.03 16.39
CA SER A 56 28.78 -5.91 16.89
C SER A 56 28.47 -7.39 16.67
N ASP A 57 27.19 -7.77 16.66
CA ASP A 57 26.75 -9.12 16.34
C ASP A 57 26.80 -9.34 14.82
N PRO A 58 27.65 -10.28 14.34
CA PRO A 58 27.77 -10.54 12.91
C PRO A 58 26.46 -11.02 12.27
N VAL A 59 25.60 -11.73 13.01
CA VAL A 59 24.32 -12.21 12.47
C VAL A 59 23.36 -11.05 12.24
N THR A 60 23.23 -10.15 13.22
CA THR A 60 22.42 -8.94 13.10
C THR A 60 22.89 -8.04 11.97
N ARG A 61 24.20 -7.84 11.83
CA ARG A 61 24.78 -7.05 10.74
C ARG A 61 24.54 -7.65 9.35
N GLU A 62 24.68 -8.97 9.19
CA GLU A 62 24.40 -9.65 7.92
C GLU A 62 22.91 -9.54 7.55
N ALA A 63 22.03 -9.76 8.52
CA ALA A 63 20.59 -9.60 8.33
C ALA A 63 20.22 -8.16 7.95
N ALA A 64 20.81 -7.16 8.64
CA ALA A 64 20.61 -5.75 8.33
C ALA A 64 21.10 -5.40 6.92
N ALA A 65 22.25 -5.93 6.49
CA ALA A 65 22.77 -5.71 5.15
C ALA A 65 21.84 -6.29 4.06
N ALA A 66 21.31 -7.50 4.28
CA ALA A 66 20.35 -8.11 3.36
C ALA A 66 19.05 -7.31 3.25
N VAL A 67 18.51 -6.86 4.39
CA VAL A 67 17.30 -6.03 4.43
C VAL A 67 17.54 -4.67 3.76
N HIS A 68 18.67 -4.02 4.06
CA HIS A 68 19.04 -2.73 3.47
C HIS A 68 19.16 -2.85 1.94
N ALA A 69 19.83 -3.89 1.43
CA ALA A 69 19.96 -4.12 -0.02
C ALA A 69 18.58 -4.28 -0.69
N ARG A 70 17.68 -5.05 -0.05
CA ARG A 70 16.33 -5.27 -0.58
C ARG A 70 15.47 -4.01 -0.56
N LEU A 71 15.59 -3.18 0.46
CA LEU A 71 14.89 -1.90 0.55
C LEU A 71 15.43 -0.89 -0.48
N ALA A 72 16.74 -0.87 -0.72
CA ALA A 72 17.35 -0.01 -1.72
C ALA A 72 16.93 -0.40 -3.15
N GLU A 73 16.91 -1.69 -3.45
CA GLU A 73 16.36 -2.21 -4.71
C GLU A 73 14.89 -1.83 -4.87
N ALA A 74 14.08 -1.99 -3.81
CA ALA A 74 12.67 -1.61 -3.83
C ALA A 74 12.47 -0.12 -4.12
N LEU A 75 13.31 0.74 -3.56
CA LEU A 75 13.28 2.18 -3.79
C LEU A 75 13.63 2.53 -5.24
N ASP A 76 14.64 1.89 -5.82
CA ASP A 76 15.07 2.09 -7.21
C ASP A 76 13.99 1.66 -8.22
N GLN A 77 13.34 0.51 -7.97
CA GLN A 77 12.21 0.06 -8.78
C GLN A 77 11.02 1.01 -8.68
N ALA A 78 10.72 1.53 -7.48
CA ALA A 78 9.65 2.50 -7.28
C ALA A 78 9.96 3.84 -7.99
N ALA A 79 11.22 4.27 -8.02
CA ALA A 79 11.65 5.46 -8.77
C ALA A 79 11.49 5.29 -10.29
N THR A 80 11.64 4.06 -10.79
CA THR A 80 11.56 3.72 -12.22
C THR A 80 10.13 3.33 -12.67
N GLY A 81 9.16 3.32 -11.74
CA GLY A 81 7.76 2.96 -12.02
C GLY A 81 7.52 1.45 -12.21
N HIS A 82 8.45 0.59 -11.78
CA HIS A 82 8.26 -0.86 -11.79
C HIS A 82 7.50 -1.30 -10.53
N GLN A 83 6.39 -2.03 -10.72
CA GLN A 83 5.62 -2.58 -9.61
C GLN A 83 6.40 -3.72 -8.93
N LEU A 84 6.62 -3.61 -7.62
CA LEU A 84 7.34 -4.62 -6.85
C LEU A 84 6.52 -5.91 -6.72
N SER A 85 6.96 -6.96 -7.42
CA SER A 85 6.44 -8.32 -7.25
C SER A 85 7.10 -8.97 -6.03
N TRP A 86 6.37 -9.05 -4.93
CA TRP A 86 6.77 -9.84 -3.75
C TRP A 86 6.23 -11.26 -3.91
N ALA A 87 7.05 -12.14 -4.49
CA ALA A 87 6.85 -13.59 -4.48
C ALA A 87 7.47 -14.21 -3.22
#